data_AF-A0A329VF92-F1
#
_entry.id   AF-A0A329VF92-F1
#
_cell.length_a   1.000
_cell.length_b   1.000
_cell.length_c   1.000
_cell.angle_alpha   90.00
_cell.angle_beta   90.00
_cell.angle_gamma   90.00
#
_symmetry.space_group_name_H-M   'P 1'
#
loop_
_entity.id
_entity.type
_entity.pdbx_description
1 polymer ?
#
loop_
_entity_poly.entity_id
_entity_poly.type
_entity_poly.pdbx_seq_one_letter_code
_entity_poly.pdbx_strand_id
1 'polypeptide(L)'
;MEKKNNLSNSEINPENTNNKTEAPSADDLKKRFKAGSIPLQTDYEHLIDMADIGRKATGQEPQQNGPGAGLKLDVNGTLNLKMGTISDLADKGFSPLMLKNDILSVDLGSGLINKDNGISVGQGNGIVVNTDNIAVKAANGITVDSSGVSVKAGNGISVSGNGVEVKAKNNGSISVEPDGIAVKCWDGGGIVVTDNTGLYLKLEGGNTGNAWSGVSGLSLSKNGVKIKEGNGIKVDDKGVSVDVNAIASKLADLIIPPGTIVPFYRDNYNNPPPGWVWCDGNNGTPDLNTNRNGHDSEASLNLISGHLNKETNYWQLGYGKHVATNIYYMRYIMKK
;
A
#
# COMPACT_ATOMS: atom_id res chain seq x y z
N MET A 1 20.85 -59.26 -44.93
CA MET A 1 20.73 -58.57 -46.24
C MET A 1 22.05 -57.89 -46.51
N GLU A 2 22.84 -58.53 -47.37
CA GLU A 2 24.06 -57.99 -47.93
C GLU A 2 23.76 -56.80 -48.85
N LYS A 3 24.68 -55.84 -48.90
CA LYS A 3 25.15 -55.28 -50.17
C LYS A 3 26.56 -54.73 -49.97
N LYS A 4 27.53 -55.62 -50.25
CA LYS A 4 28.88 -55.25 -50.69
C LYS A 4 28.75 -54.73 -52.11
N ASN A 5 29.33 -53.57 -52.41
CA ASN A 5 29.69 -53.20 -53.78
C ASN A 5 31.18 -52.90 -53.81
N ASN A 6 31.94 -53.91 -54.21
CA ASN A 6 33.24 -53.78 -54.85
C ASN A 6 32.97 -53.46 -56.32
N LEU A 7 33.54 -52.37 -56.84
CA LEU A 7 33.94 -52.31 -58.24
C LEU A 7 35.42 -51.93 -58.30
N SER A 8 36.17 -52.81 -58.96
CA SER A 8 37.59 -52.75 -59.25
C SER A 8 37.81 -52.12 -60.64
N ASN A 9 38.96 -51.45 -60.76
CA ASN A 9 39.76 -51.17 -61.96
C ASN A 9 39.15 -50.42 -63.15
N SER A 10 39.71 -49.23 -63.37
CA SER A 10 40.42 -48.98 -64.64
C SER A 10 41.64 -48.10 -64.37
N GLU A 11 42.82 -48.71 -64.48
CA GLU A 11 44.07 -48.01 -64.74
C GLU A 11 43.90 -47.12 -65.98
N ILE A 12 44.13 -45.82 -65.82
CA ILE A 12 44.70 -45.00 -66.89
C ILE A 12 45.79 -44.17 -66.23
N ASN A 13 46.99 -44.70 -66.30
CA ASN A 13 48.22 -43.95 -66.21
C ASN A 13 48.40 -43.24 -67.58
N PRO A 14 48.33 -41.91 -67.68
CA PRO A 14 49.23 -41.21 -68.56
C PRO A 14 50.47 -40.89 -67.75
N GLU A 15 51.55 -41.59 -68.07
CA GLU A 15 52.88 -41.00 -68.01
C GLU A 15 52.81 -39.64 -68.74
N ASN A 16 52.46 -38.58 -68.02
CA ASN A 16 52.70 -37.24 -68.51
C ASN A 16 54.06 -36.84 -67.97
N THR A 17 55.06 -37.28 -68.74
CA THR A 17 56.45 -36.84 -68.69
C THR A 17 56.59 -35.46 -68.06
N ASN A 18 57.34 -35.41 -66.97
CA ASN A 18 58.02 -34.22 -66.48
C ASN A 18 58.67 -33.48 -67.66
N ASN A 19 57.94 -32.51 -68.21
CA ASN A 19 58.46 -31.46 -69.09
C ASN A 19 57.59 -30.21 -68.88
N LYS A 20 57.29 -29.89 -67.61
CA LYS A 20 57.06 -28.49 -67.27
C LYS A 20 58.44 -27.86 -67.38
N THR A 21 58.72 -27.15 -68.46
CA THR A 21 59.88 -26.26 -68.50
C THR A 21 59.72 -25.36 -67.29
N GLU A 22 60.48 -25.60 -66.22
CA GLU A 22 60.37 -24.79 -65.01
C GLU A 22 60.62 -23.35 -65.43
N ALA A 23 59.65 -22.47 -65.15
CA ALA A 23 59.80 -21.06 -65.44
C ALA A 23 61.12 -20.61 -64.78
N PRO A 24 62.00 -19.90 -65.52
CA PRO A 24 63.32 -19.56 -65.02
C PRO A 24 63.20 -18.81 -63.69
N SER A 25 64.07 -19.16 -62.73
CA SER A 25 64.09 -18.45 -61.46
C SER A 25 64.45 -16.98 -61.66
N ALA A 26 64.18 -16.13 -60.66
CA ALA A 26 64.60 -14.73 -60.70
C ALA A 26 66.10 -14.59 -60.96
N ASP A 27 66.93 -15.49 -60.43
CA ASP A 27 68.39 -15.46 -60.63
C ASP A 27 68.81 -15.95 -62.01
N ASP A 28 68.07 -16.88 -62.63
CA ASP A 28 68.30 -17.28 -64.01
C ASP A 28 67.98 -16.13 -64.97
N LEU A 29 66.86 -15.43 -64.75
CA LEU A 29 66.54 -14.23 -65.52
C LEU A 29 67.63 -13.17 -65.33
N LYS A 30 68.09 -12.89 -64.10
CA LYS A 30 69.20 -11.93 -63.87
C LYS A 30 70.48 -12.31 -64.64
N LYS A 31 70.82 -13.59 -64.76
CA LYS A 31 71.99 -14.05 -65.54
C LYS A 31 71.81 -13.85 -67.04
N ARG A 32 70.58 -13.92 -67.55
CA ARG A 32 70.24 -13.68 -68.96
C ARG A 32 70.16 -12.17 -69.27
N PHE A 33 69.69 -11.37 -68.32
CA PHE A 33 69.63 -9.90 -68.36
C PHE A 33 70.90 -9.23 -67.81
N LYS A 34 72.09 -9.65 -68.26
CA LYS A 34 73.38 -9.03 -67.88
C LYS A 34 74.02 -8.24 -69.02
N ALA A 35 74.90 -7.30 -68.69
CA ALA A 35 75.65 -6.53 -69.67
C ALA A 35 76.38 -7.44 -70.69
N GLY A 36 76.23 -7.12 -71.97
CA GLY A 36 76.79 -7.91 -73.08
C GLY A 36 76.02 -9.17 -73.46
N SER A 37 74.88 -9.47 -72.81
CA SER A 37 73.95 -10.53 -73.22
C SER A 37 72.78 -9.95 -74.02
N ILE A 38 72.20 -10.75 -74.92
CA ILE A 38 71.00 -10.41 -75.68
C ILE A 38 69.87 -11.33 -75.19
N PRO A 39 68.96 -10.84 -74.31
CA PRO A 39 67.82 -11.63 -73.84
C PRO A 39 66.88 -12.02 -74.98
N LEU A 40 66.26 -13.21 -74.90
CA LEU A 40 65.31 -13.70 -75.88
C LEU A 40 63.89 -13.18 -75.61
N GLN A 41 63.00 -13.24 -76.61
CA GLN A 41 61.58 -12.90 -76.45
C GLN A 41 60.95 -13.66 -75.26
N THR A 42 61.25 -14.95 -75.14
CA THR A 42 60.76 -15.78 -74.02
C THR A 42 61.29 -15.33 -72.66
N ASP A 43 62.49 -14.71 -72.60
CA ASP A 43 63.01 -14.14 -71.35
C ASP A 43 62.21 -12.90 -70.91
N TYR A 44 61.75 -12.09 -71.88
CA TYR A 44 60.87 -10.96 -71.60
C TYR A 44 59.46 -11.40 -71.20
N GLU A 45 58.88 -12.41 -71.87
CA GLU A 45 57.58 -12.98 -71.50
C GLU A 45 57.63 -13.50 -70.06
N HIS A 46 58.65 -14.27 -69.69
CA HIS A 46 58.83 -14.75 -68.31
C HIS A 46 59.00 -13.60 -67.29
N LEU A 47 59.70 -12.52 -67.63
CA LEU A 47 59.85 -11.36 -66.76
C LEU A 47 58.51 -10.64 -66.55
N ILE A 48 57.74 -10.45 -67.62
CA ILE A 48 56.41 -9.80 -67.57
C ILE A 48 55.47 -10.65 -66.71
N ASP A 49 55.45 -11.97 -66.94
CA ASP A 49 54.62 -12.89 -66.16
C ASP A 49 55.02 -12.87 -64.68
N MET A 50 56.32 -12.90 -64.37
CA MET A 50 56.82 -12.81 -62.99
C MET A 50 56.43 -11.49 -62.31
N ALA A 51 56.54 -10.38 -63.02
CA ALA A 51 56.13 -9.07 -62.52
C ALA A 51 54.61 -8.98 -62.31
N ASP A 52 53.82 -9.49 -63.24
CA ASP A 52 52.35 -9.51 -63.15
C ASP A 52 51.88 -10.42 -62.01
N ILE A 53 52.55 -11.57 -61.79
CA ILE A 53 52.33 -12.42 -60.62
C ILE A 53 52.59 -11.64 -59.33
N GLY A 54 53.72 -10.93 -59.21
CA GLY A 54 54.05 -10.14 -58.02
C GLY A 54 53.05 -9.01 -57.75
N ARG A 55 52.64 -8.29 -58.79
CA ARG A 55 51.60 -7.25 -58.73
C ARG A 55 50.28 -7.83 -58.22
N LYS A 56 49.81 -8.92 -58.83
CA LYS A 56 48.57 -9.61 -58.43
C LYS A 56 48.65 -10.16 -57.01
N ALA A 57 49.81 -10.70 -56.60
CA ALA A 57 50.03 -11.24 -55.26
C ALA A 57 49.87 -10.18 -54.15
N THR A 58 50.16 -8.91 -54.45
CA THR A 58 49.94 -7.80 -53.52
C THR A 58 48.58 -7.11 -53.71
N GLY A 59 47.71 -7.63 -54.59
CA GLY A 59 46.40 -7.05 -54.90
C GLY A 59 46.49 -5.68 -55.57
N GLN A 60 47.61 -5.38 -56.24
CA GLN A 60 47.85 -4.10 -56.90
C GLN A 60 47.15 -4.08 -58.26
N GLU A 61 46.29 -3.10 -58.56
CA GLU A 61 45.73 -2.91 -59.91
C GLU A 61 46.78 -2.34 -60.90
N PRO A 62 46.62 -2.48 -62.22
CA PRO A 62 47.51 -1.82 -63.18
C PRO A 62 47.59 -0.32 -62.88
N GLN A 63 48.81 0.23 -62.85
CA GLN A 63 49.12 1.64 -62.55
C GLN A 63 48.89 2.09 -61.10
N GLN A 64 48.40 1.22 -60.20
CA GLN A 64 48.34 1.53 -58.77
C GLN A 64 49.77 1.59 -58.18
N ASN A 65 50.02 2.47 -57.23
CA ASN A 65 51.29 2.51 -56.50
C ASN A 65 51.16 1.76 -55.17
N GLY A 66 51.83 0.62 -55.06
CA GLY A 66 51.84 -0.25 -53.87
C GLY A 66 50.67 -1.25 -53.79
N PRO A 67 50.61 -2.05 -52.71
CA PRO A 67 49.60 -3.09 -52.53
C PRO A 67 48.16 -2.58 -52.55
N GLY A 68 47.21 -3.51 -52.76
CA GLY A 68 45.76 -3.28 -52.72
C GLY A 68 45.26 -2.56 -51.46
N ALA A 69 44.09 -1.93 -51.57
CA ALA A 69 43.43 -1.29 -50.43
C ALA A 69 43.21 -2.29 -49.29
N GLY A 70 43.71 -1.97 -48.08
CA GLY A 70 43.67 -2.87 -46.92
C GLY A 70 44.95 -3.68 -46.69
N LEU A 71 45.95 -3.56 -47.57
CA LEU A 71 47.27 -4.16 -47.42
C LEU A 71 48.37 -3.09 -47.38
N LYS A 72 49.53 -3.44 -46.83
CA LYS A 72 50.75 -2.62 -46.84
C LYS A 72 51.98 -3.51 -46.90
N LEU A 73 53.08 -3.02 -47.47
CA LEU A 73 54.40 -3.61 -47.26
C LEU A 73 55.00 -2.98 -46.00
N ASP A 74 55.59 -3.79 -45.13
CA ASP A 74 56.41 -3.28 -44.02
C ASP A 74 57.79 -2.81 -44.50
N VAL A 75 58.63 -2.36 -43.57
CA VAL A 75 59.99 -1.87 -43.87
C VAL A 75 60.91 -2.92 -44.45
N ASN A 76 60.58 -4.21 -44.27
CA ASN A 76 61.32 -5.35 -44.81
C ASN A 76 60.75 -5.82 -46.16
N GLY A 77 59.70 -5.16 -46.67
CA GLY A 77 59.02 -5.56 -47.90
C GLY A 77 58.08 -6.76 -47.73
N THR A 78 57.66 -7.09 -46.50
CA THR A 78 56.68 -8.16 -46.26
C THR A 78 55.26 -7.62 -46.33
N LEU A 79 54.37 -8.34 -47.01
CA LEU A 79 52.97 -7.98 -47.14
C LEU A 79 52.21 -8.21 -45.82
N ASN A 80 51.52 -7.17 -45.36
CA ASN A 80 50.79 -7.13 -44.10
C ASN A 80 49.40 -6.51 -44.28
N LEU A 81 48.50 -6.75 -43.33
CA LEU A 81 47.23 -6.03 -43.25
C LEU A 81 47.48 -4.56 -42.89
N LYS A 82 46.79 -3.66 -43.60
CA LYS A 82 46.80 -2.22 -43.32
C LYS A 82 45.82 -1.93 -42.17
N MET A 83 46.31 -2.06 -40.95
CA MET A 83 45.60 -1.64 -39.74
C MET A 83 45.88 -0.16 -39.42
N GLY A 84 44.85 0.57 -38.98
CA GLY A 84 44.99 1.93 -38.43
C GLY A 84 45.59 1.93 -37.02
N THR A 85 45.83 3.11 -36.46
CA THR A 85 46.28 3.26 -35.07
C THR A 85 45.09 3.46 -34.13
N ILE A 86 45.25 3.11 -32.85
CA ILE A 86 44.19 3.30 -31.84
C ILE A 86 43.82 4.79 -31.69
N SER A 87 44.78 5.70 -31.90
CA SER A 87 44.52 7.15 -31.93
C SER A 87 43.58 7.60 -33.05
N ASP A 88 43.50 6.84 -34.14
CA ASP A 88 42.56 7.12 -35.24
C ASP A 88 41.10 6.71 -34.89
N LEU A 89 40.89 6.07 -33.73
CA LEU A 89 39.60 5.57 -33.26
C LEU A 89 38.85 6.56 -32.35
N ALA A 90 39.43 7.72 -32.03
CA ALA A 90 38.84 8.70 -31.11
C ALA A 90 37.44 9.19 -31.54
N ASP A 91 37.06 8.98 -32.80
CA ASP A 91 35.81 9.47 -33.39
C ASP A 91 34.76 8.41 -33.74
N LYS A 92 34.91 7.10 -33.41
CA LYS A 92 34.05 6.09 -34.09
C LYS A 92 33.41 5.03 -33.18
N GLY A 93 32.09 4.88 -33.33
CA GLY A 93 31.25 3.88 -32.69
C GLY A 93 31.41 2.46 -33.24
N PHE A 94 32.64 1.97 -33.37
CA PHE A 94 32.93 0.58 -33.74
C PHE A 94 34.11 0.00 -32.96
N SER A 95 34.11 -1.32 -32.78
CA SER A 95 35.26 -2.08 -32.27
C SER A 95 36.25 -2.36 -33.42
N PRO A 96 37.54 -2.01 -33.29
CA PRO A 96 38.53 -2.31 -34.31
C PRO A 96 38.84 -3.82 -34.40
N LEU A 97 39.24 -4.26 -35.59
CA LEU A 97 40.03 -5.48 -35.75
C LEU A 97 41.49 -5.17 -35.41
N MET A 98 42.12 -6.02 -34.61
CA MET A 98 43.48 -5.87 -34.14
C MET A 98 44.28 -7.15 -34.39
N LEU A 99 45.56 -6.99 -34.71
CA LEU A 99 46.50 -8.12 -34.71
C LEU A 99 47.17 -8.20 -33.34
N LYS A 100 46.96 -9.31 -32.62
CA LYS A 100 47.57 -9.55 -31.31
C LYS A 100 48.17 -10.95 -31.28
N ASN A 101 49.49 -11.04 -31.08
CA ASN A 101 50.22 -12.31 -31.09
C ASN A 101 49.93 -13.13 -32.37
N ASP A 102 50.00 -12.49 -33.53
CA ASP A 102 49.71 -13.07 -34.85
C ASP A 102 48.27 -13.59 -35.04
N ILE A 103 47.35 -13.26 -34.14
CA ILE A 103 45.91 -13.57 -34.25
C ILE A 103 45.14 -12.30 -34.59
N LEU A 104 44.31 -12.38 -35.63
CA LEU A 104 43.33 -11.34 -35.93
C LEU A 104 42.17 -11.43 -34.94
N SER A 105 42.03 -10.43 -34.10
CA SER A 105 41.06 -10.35 -33.00
C SER A 105 40.20 -9.10 -33.11
N VAL A 106 39.11 -9.06 -32.37
CA VAL A 106 38.31 -7.85 -32.13
C VAL A 106 38.64 -7.32 -30.74
N ASP A 107 38.70 -6.00 -30.57
CA ASP A 107 38.76 -5.39 -29.24
C ASP A 107 37.38 -5.38 -28.58
N LEU A 108 37.29 -5.95 -27.38
CA LEU A 108 36.02 -6.11 -26.68
C LEU A 108 35.74 -4.90 -25.79
N GLY A 109 34.66 -4.19 -26.12
CA GLY A 109 34.13 -3.13 -25.28
C GLY A 109 33.46 -3.66 -24.00
N SER A 110 33.02 -2.74 -23.13
CA SER A 110 32.29 -3.07 -21.92
C SER A 110 31.01 -3.87 -22.22
N GLY A 111 30.76 -4.91 -21.43
CA GLY A 111 29.59 -5.76 -21.59
C GLY A 111 29.75 -6.89 -22.62
N LEU A 112 30.88 -6.96 -23.33
CA LEU A 112 31.25 -8.12 -24.14
C LEU A 112 32.40 -8.89 -23.48
N ILE A 113 32.40 -10.20 -23.65
CA ILE A 113 33.44 -11.11 -23.15
C ILE A 113 33.79 -12.13 -24.23
N ASN A 114 35.02 -12.62 -24.23
CA ASN A 114 35.39 -13.76 -25.05
C ASN A 114 35.10 -15.06 -24.28
N LYS A 115 34.51 -16.03 -24.95
CA LYS A 115 34.33 -17.41 -24.47
C LYS A 115 34.96 -18.37 -25.48
N ASP A 116 35.05 -19.64 -25.12
CA ASP A 116 35.64 -20.69 -25.97
C ASP A 116 34.94 -20.82 -27.34
N ASN A 117 33.68 -20.39 -27.45
CA ASN A 117 32.90 -20.39 -28.68
C ASN A 117 32.73 -19.01 -29.33
N GLY A 118 33.51 -18.01 -28.93
CA GLY A 118 33.54 -16.67 -29.54
C GLY A 118 33.08 -15.54 -28.61
N ILE A 119 32.72 -14.42 -29.21
CA ILE A 119 32.30 -13.20 -28.49
C ILE A 119 30.89 -13.39 -27.94
N SER A 120 30.70 -13.09 -26.65
CA SER A 120 29.44 -13.23 -25.94
C SER A 120 29.13 -11.98 -25.12
N VAL A 121 27.89 -11.82 -24.69
CA VAL A 121 27.51 -10.76 -23.75
C VAL A 121 27.94 -11.16 -22.33
N GLY A 122 28.55 -10.22 -21.61
CA GLY A 122 28.88 -10.36 -20.20
C GLY A 122 27.62 -10.43 -19.34
N GLN A 123 27.46 -11.52 -18.59
CA GLN A 123 26.30 -11.73 -17.73
C GLN A 123 26.48 -10.97 -16.40
N GLY A 124 25.58 -10.03 -16.11
CA GLY A 124 25.39 -9.43 -14.79
C GLY A 124 24.25 -10.12 -14.01
N ASN A 125 23.89 -9.60 -12.84
CA ASN A 125 22.89 -10.21 -11.96
C ASN A 125 21.47 -10.31 -12.55
N GLY A 126 21.12 -9.43 -13.50
CA GLY A 126 19.79 -9.35 -14.11
C GLY A 126 19.68 -9.96 -15.51
N ILE A 127 20.77 -10.50 -16.07
CA ILE A 127 20.81 -11.00 -17.45
C ILE A 127 21.19 -12.48 -17.44
N VAL A 128 20.50 -13.26 -18.26
CA VAL A 128 20.89 -14.61 -18.63
C VAL A 128 21.21 -14.62 -20.12
N VAL A 129 22.40 -15.08 -20.47
CA VAL A 129 22.80 -15.31 -21.87
C VAL A 129 22.76 -16.82 -22.11
N ASN A 130 21.80 -17.27 -22.90
CA ASN A 130 21.63 -18.67 -23.31
C ASN A 130 22.33 -18.90 -24.65
N THR A 131 22.29 -20.13 -25.15
CA THR A 131 22.85 -20.49 -26.47
C THR A 131 22.22 -19.68 -27.60
N ASP A 132 20.90 -19.52 -27.58
CA ASP A 132 20.14 -18.96 -28.71
C ASP A 132 19.61 -17.54 -28.45
N ASN A 133 19.62 -17.06 -27.21
CA ASN A 133 19.07 -15.76 -26.86
C ASN A 133 19.67 -15.14 -25.58
N ILE A 134 19.29 -13.90 -25.32
CA ILE A 134 19.57 -13.18 -24.07
C ILE A 134 18.22 -12.86 -23.44
N ALA A 135 18.09 -13.13 -22.14
CA ALA A 135 16.87 -12.94 -21.38
C ALA A 135 17.13 -12.19 -20.07
N VAL A 136 16.06 -11.66 -19.48
CA VAL A 136 16.10 -11.10 -18.12
C VAL A 136 16.04 -12.24 -17.11
N LYS A 137 16.93 -12.20 -16.11
CA LYS A 137 16.88 -13.10 -14.96
C LYS A 137 15.80 -12.62 -13.99
N ALA A 138 14.58 -13.14 -14.13
CA ALA A 138 13.47 -12.79 -13.25
C ALA A 138 13.75 -13.21 -11.80
N ALA A 139 13.40 -12.34 -10.85
CA ALA A 139 13.34 -12.65 -9.43
C ALA A 139 11.88 -12.70 -8.94
N ASN A 140 11.66 -12.88 -7.64
CA ASN A 140 10.33 -12.88 -7.05
C ASN A 140 9.57 -11.58 -7.38
N GLY A 141 8.30 -11.72 -7.75
CA GLY A 141 7.45 -10.58 -8.09
C GLY A 141 7.59 -10.08 -9.53
N ILE A 142 8.45 -10.68 -10.35
CA ILE A 142 8.60 -10.36 -11.78
C ILE A 142 8.23 -11.59 -12.62
N THR A 143 7.51 -11.35 -13.72
CA THR A 143 7.23 -12.32 -14.77
C THR A 143 7.94 -11.87 -16.05
N VAL A 144 8.61 -12.81 -16.74
CA VAL A 144 9.23 -12.58 -18.05
C VAL A 144 8.65 -13.60 -19.01
N ASP A 145 7.97 -13.15 -20.05
CA ASP A 145 7.32 -14.00 -21.06
C ASP A 145 7.41 -13.37 -22.47
N SER A 146 6.67 -13.92 -23.44
CA SER A 146 6.66 -13.43 -24.83
C SER A 146 6.16 -11.99 -24.98
N SER A 147 5.49 -11.45 -23.98
CA SER A 147 5.00 -10.07 -23.92
C SER A 147 6.00 -9.10 -23.27
N GLY A 148 7.13 -9.60 -22.77
CA GLY A 148 8.19 -8.81 -22.15
C GLY A 148 8.31 -9.05 -20.64
N VAL A 149 8.60 -7.98 -19.89
CA VAL A 149 8.82 -8.02 -18.44
C VAL A 149 7.68 -7.30 -17.72
N SER A 150 7.04 -7.95 -16.76
CA SER A 150 5.93 -7.41 -15.99
C SER A 150 6.01 -7.78 -14.50
N VAL A 151 5.17 -7.14 -13.68
CA VAL A 151 4.99 -7.50 -12.27
C VAL A 151 4.12 -8.76 -12.18
N LYS A 152 4.55 -9.73 -11.38
CA LYS A 152 3.76 -10.91 -11.03
C LYS A 152 2.68 -10.52 -10.01
N ALA A 153 1.43 -10.41 -10.47
CA ALA A 153 0.30 -10.08 -9.61
C ALA A 153 0.07 -11.14 -8.52
N GLY A 154 -0.02 -10.70 -7.26
CA GLY A 154 -0.49 -11.49 -6.13
C GLY A 154 -1.95 -11.19 -5.77
N ASN A 155 -2.42 -11.71 -4.64
CA ASN A 155 -3.72 -11.35 -4.10
C ASN A 155 -3.77 -9.85 -3.76
N GLY A 156 -4.86 -9.18 -4.15
CA GLY A 156 -5.04 -7.75 -3.89
C GLY A 156 -4.34 -6.84 -4.90
N ILE A 157 -3.64 -7.39 -5.91
CA ILE A 157 -3.00 -6.63 -6.99
C ILE A 157 -3.60 -7.08 -8.34
N SER A 158 -3.81 -6.12 -9.23
CA SER A 158 -4.11 -6.34 -10.64
C SER A 158 -2.99 -5.74 -11.48
N VAL A 159 -2.56 -6.41 -12.55
CA VAL A 159 -1.58 -5.90 -13.51
C VAL A 159 -2.23 -5.97 -14.88
N SER A 160 -2.37 -4.82 -15.53
CA SER A 160 -3.10 -4.67 -16.81
C SER A 160 -2.43 -3.62 -17.71
N GLY A 161 -3.06 -3.29 -18.84
CA GLY A 161 -2.60 -2.20 -19.72
C GLY A 161 -2.56 -0.82 -19.04
N ASN A 162 -3.26 -0.64 -17.92
CA ASN A 162 -3.23 0.57 -17.11
C ASN A 162 -2.06 0.60 -16.10
N GLY A 163 -1.29 -0.48 -15.98
CA GLY A 163 -0.20 -0.62 -15.02
C GLY A 163 -0.55 -1.54 -13.85
N VAL A 164 -0.08 -1.19 -12.65
CA VAL A 164 -0.27 -1.96 -11.41
C VAL A 164 -1.31 -1.26 -10.54
N GLU A 165 -2.39 -1.97 -10.23
CA GLU A 165 -3.55 -1.44 -9.51
C GLU A 165 -3.88 -2.31 -8.29
N VAL A 166 -4.59 -1.75 -7.32
CA VAL A 166 -5.16 -2.54 -6.23
C VAL A 166 -6.39 -3.27 -6.72
N LYS A 167 -6.46 -4.57 -6.43
CA LYS A 167 -7.63 -5.41 -6.71
C LYS A 167 -8.44 -5.58 -5.43
N ALA A 168 -9.49 -4.78 -5.28
CA ALA A 168 -10.45 -5.00 -4.21
C ALA A 168 -11.22 -6.32 -4.42
N LYS A 169 -11.61 -6.97 -3.32
CA LYS A 169 -12.51 -8.11 -3.35
C LYS A 169 -13.91 -7.65 -3.77
N ASN A 170 -14.59 -8.40 -4.64
CA ASN A 170 -15.99 -8.16 -4.97
C ASN A 170 -16.84 -8.12 -3.68
N ASN A 171 -17.69 -7.11 -3.54
CA ASN A 171 -18.48 -6.83 -2.34
C ASN A 171 -17.65 -6.66 -1.05
N GLY A 172 -16.35 -6.36 -1.18
CA GLY A 172 -15.49 -5.99 -0.05
C GLY A 172 -15.66 -4.54 0.37
N SER A 173 -15.09 -4.18 1.51
CA SER A 173 -15.16 -2.83 2.07
C SER A 173 -14.19 -1.84 1.43
N ILE A 174 -13.38 -2.23 0.43
CA ILE A 174 -12.50 -1.32 -0.30
C ILE A 174 -13.12 -1.04 -1.66
N SER A 175 -13.22 0.24 -2.04
CA SER A 175 -13.47 0.67 -3.42
C SER A 175 -12.15 1.10 -4.04
N VAL A 176 -11.94 0.71 -5.28
CA VAL A 176 -10.84 1.19 -6.12
C VAL A 176 -11.49 1.83 -7.31
N GLU A 177 -11.36 3.16 -7.40
CA GLU A 177 -11.97 4.01 -8.42
C GLU A 177 -10.86 4.83 -9.12
N PRO A 178 -11.13 5.49 -10.25
CA PRO A 178 -10.11 6.25 -10.97
C PRO A 178 -9.46 7.39 -10.17
N ASP A 179 -10.14 7.90 -9.14
CA ASP A 179 -9.64 8.95 -8.23
C ASP A 179 -8.91 8.41 -7.00
N GLY A 180 -8.88 7.09 -6.79
CA GLY A 180 -8.07 6.44 -5.77
C GLY A 180 -8.73 5.26 -5.07
N ILE A 181 -8.32 5.04 -3.82
CA ILE A 181 -8.75 3.92 -2.99
C ILE A 181 -9.49 4.46 -1.77
N ALA A 182 -10.69 3.95 -1.53
CA ALA A 182 -11.52 4.34 -0.39
C ALA A 182 -12.07 3.13 0.35
N VAL A 183 -12.55 3.35 1.58
CA VAL A 183 -13.37 2.37 2.29
C VAL A 183 -14.84 2.63 1.94
N LYS A 184 -15.56 1.59 1.53
CA LYS A 184 -17.01 1.63 1.31
C LYS A 184 -17.71 1.72 2.66
N CYS A 185 -18.32 2.87 2.91
CA CYS A 185 -19.26 3.07 4.02
C CYS A 185 -20.69 2.86 3.49
N TRP A 186 -21.53 2.17 4.26
CA TRP A 186 -22.94 2.04 3.90
C TRP A 186 -23.64 3.39 4.05
N ASP A 187 -24.37 3.82 3.03
CA ASP A 187 -25.24 5.01 3.12
C ASP A 187 -26.26 4.82 4.25
N GLY A 188 -26.24 5.72 5.24
CA GLY A 188 -27.02 5.58 6.47
C GLY A 188 -26.43 4.64 7.54
N GLY A 189 -25.35 3.92 7.24
CA GLY A 189 -24.67 3.02 8.18
C GLY A 189 -23.97 3.73 9.34
N GLY A 190 -23.63 2.95 10.37
CA GLY A 190 -23.00 3.44 11.60
C GLY A 190 -21.54 3.89 11.45
N ILE A 191 -20.93 3.82 10.26
CA ILE A 191 -19.59 4.35 9.99
C ILE A 191 -19.66 5.26 8.76
N VAL A 192 -19.11 6.47 8.85
CA VAL A 192 -19.15 7.52 7.83
C VAL A 192 -17.79 8.19 7.68
N VAL A 193 -17.52 8.74 6.49
CA VAL A 193 -16.40 9.66 6.22
C VAL A 193 -17.01 11.06 6.11
N THR A 194 -16.62 11.98 6.99
CA THR A 194 -17.28 13.29 7.12
C THR A 194 -16.51 14.43 6.45
N ASP A 195 -15.17 14.48 6.57
CA ASP A 195 -14.36 15.63 6.11
C ASP A 195 -12.91 15.27 5.70
N ASN A 196 -12.69 14.08 5.15
CA ASN A 196 -11.37 13.57 4.73
C ASN A 196 -10.34 13.37 5.86
N THR A 197 -10.73 13.49 7.13
CA THR A 197 -9.82 13.27 8.27
C THR A 197 -9.81 11.82 8.77
N GLY A 198 -10.81 11.01 8.42
CA GLY A 198 -10.84 9.59 8.77
C GLY A 198 -12.21 8.93 8.68
N LEU A 199 -12.29 7.72 9.26
CA LEU A 199 -13.52 6.94 9.45
C LEU A 199 -14.09 7.21 10.84
N TYR A 200 -15.35 7.63 10.90
CA TYR A 200 -16.04 7.96 12.14
C TYR A 200 -17.28 7.10 12.33
N LEU A 201 -17.67 6.87 13.59
CA LEU A 201 -18.98 6.30 13.88
C LEU A 201 -20.07 7.35 13.64
N LYS A 202 -21.10 7.01 12.88
CA LYS A 202 -22.34 7.79 12.77
C LYS A 202 -23.27 7.37 13.90
N LEU A 203 -23.65 8.34 14.73
CA LEU A 203 -24.66 8.13 15.78
C LEU A 203 -26.02 8.61 15.30
N GLU A 204 -27.07 7.82 15.54
CA GLU A 204 -28.44 8.21 15.23
C GLU A 204 -28.85 9.47 16.02
N GLY A 205 -29.42 10.45 15.33
CA GLY A 205 -29.73 11.77 15.88
C GLY A 205 -28.54 12.71 16.02
N GLY A 206 -27.33 12.29 15.62
CA GLY A 206 -26.14 13.14 15.45
C GLY A 206 -26.25 14.04 14.21
N ASN A 207 -25.71 15.26 14.29
CA ASN A 207 -25.61 16.12 13.10
C ASN A 207 -24.59 15.51 12.11
N THR A 208 -24.77 15.76 10.82
CA THR A 208 -23.92 15.20 9.74
C THR A 208 -22.54 15.86 9.62
N GLY A 209 -22.36 17.04 10.19
CA GLY A 209 -21.02 17.57 10.49
C GLY A 209 -20.51 16.98 11.79
N ASN A 210 -19.19 16.88 11.98
CA ASN A 210 -18.50 16.41 13.20
C ASN A 210 -18.92 17.07 14.54
N ALA A 211 -19.99 17.85 14.56
CA ALA A 211 -20.64 18.39 15.74
C ALA A 211 -21.33 17.28 16.55
N TRP A 212 -20.74 17.00 17.71
CA TRP A 212 -21.23 16.12 18.79
C TRP A 212 -22.59 16.52 19.40
N SER A 213 -23.37 17.36 18.72
CA SER A 213 -24.59 18.00 19.23
C SER A 213 -25.86 17.34 18.68
N GLY A 214 -25.94 16.02 18.80
CA GLY A 214 -27.13 15.24 18.47
C GLY A 214 -28.02 14.93 19.68
N VAL A 215 -29.23 14.42 19.42
CA VAL A 215 -30.10 13.78 20.42
C VAL A 215 -29.70 12.34 20.74
N SER A 216 -28.57 11.87 20.19
CA SER A 216 -28.06 10.52 20.46
C SER A 216 -27.81 10.32 21.96
N GLY A 217 -28.15 9.13 22.46
CA GLY A 217 -27.79 8.67 23.80
C GLY A 217 -26.29 8.35 23.95
N LEU A 218 -25.53 8.45 22.86
CA LEU A 218 -24.07 8.31 22.85
C LEU A 218 -23.42 9.64 22.46
N SER A 219 -22.18 9.83 22.90
CA SER A 219 -21.32 10.94 22.47
C SER A 219 -19.97 10.41 22.05
N LEU A 220 -19.40 11.03 21.02
CA LEU A 220 -18.05 10.75 20.53
C LEU A 220 -17.10 11.79 21.10
N SER A 221 -15.88 11.36 21.40
CA SER A 221 -14.80 12.25 21.81
C SER A 221 -13.46 11.67 21.38
N LYS A 222 -12.37 12.42 21.58
CA LYS A 222 -11.00 11.90 21.40
C LYS A 222 -10.70 10.65 22.26
N ASN A 223 -11.47 10.42 23.32
CA ASN A 223 -11.33 9.26 24.21
C ASN A 223 -12.21 8.06 23.77
N GLY A 224 -12.89 8.15 22.62
CA GLY A 224 -13.78 7.12 22.10
C GLY A 224 -15.27 7.43 22.29
N VAL A 225 -16.09 6.39 22.26
CA VAL A 225 -17.55 6.45 22.42
C VAL A 225 -17.91 6.34 23.90
N LYS A 226 -18.78 7.22 24.38
CA LYS A 226 -19.36 7.14 25.73
C LYS A 226 -20.87 7.37 25.71
N ILE A 227 -21.55 6.99 26.77
CA ILE A 227 -22.95 7.37 26.99
C ILE A 227 -23.05 8.88 27.23
N LYS A 228 -24.03 9.52 26.62
CA LYS A 228 -24.42 10.90 26.91
C LYS A 228 -25.38 10.87 28.10
N GLU A 229 -24.92 11.36 29.25
CA GLU A 229 -25.71 11.38 30.47
C GLU A 229 -27.02 12.16 30.28
N GLY A 230 -28.10 11.57 30.77
CA GLY A 230 -29.42 12.18 30.82
C GLY A 230 -30.02 12.04 32.22
N ASN A 231 -31.25 12.50 32.40
CA ASN A 231 -31.93 12.39 33.70
C ASN A 231 -32.05 10.93 34.14
N GLY A 232 -31.56 10.62 35.35
CA GLY A 232 -31.65 9.29 35.94
C GLY A 232 -30.54 8.33 35.50
N ILE A 233 -29.58 8.75 34.67
CA ILE A 233 -28.42 7.95 34.26
C ILE A 233 -27.15 8.62 34.77
N LYS A 234 -26.27 7.83 35.40
CA LYS A 234 -24.95 8.25 35.87
C LYS A 234 -23.88 7.45 35.15
N VAL A 235 -22.85 8.14 34.64
CA VAL A 235 -21.70 7.54 33.97
C VAL A 235 -20.44 7.96 34.71
N ASP A 236 -19.79 7.01 35.39
CA ASP A 236 -18.55 7.25 36.13
C ASP A 236 -17.48 6.19 35.83
N ASP A 237 -16.40 6.21 36.60
CA ASP A 237 -15.29 5.26 36.50
C ASP A 237 -15.70 3.80 36.81
N LYS A 238 -16.89 3.59 37.39
CA LYS A 238 -17.48 2.27 37.65
C LYS A 238 -18.45 1.83 36.56
N GLY A 239 -18.69 2.67 35.55
CA GLY A 239 -19.53 2.36 34.39
C GLY A 239 -20.85 3.14 34.37
N VAL A 240 -21.88 2.54 33.79
CA VAL A 240 -23.21 3.15 33.61
C VAL A 240 -24.15 2.61 34.69
N SER A 241 -24.80 3.51 35.43
CA SER A 241 -25.73 3.15 36.49
C SER A 241 -26.97 4.05 36.48
N VAL A 242 -28.00 3.63 37.22
CA VAL A 242 -29.20 4.43 37.46
C VAL A 242 -28.94 5.38 38.62
N ASP A 243 -29.23 6.66 38.42
CA ASP A 243 -29.18 7.66 39.50
C ASP A 243 -30.44 7.56 40.37
N VAL A 244 -30.38 6.64 41.34
CA VAL A 244 -31.46 6.38 42.30
C VAL A 244 -31.81 7.63 43.12
N ASN A 245 -30.83 8.50 43.41
CA ASN A 245 -31.06 9.70 44.21
C ASN A 245 -31.87 10.74 43.41
N ALA A 246 -31.52 10.94 42.14
CA ALA A 246 -32.29 11.82 41.25
C ALA A 246 -33.74 11.33 41.06
N ILE A 247 -33.94 10.00 40.99
CA ILE A 247 -35.28 9.40 40.90
C ILE A 247 -36.06 9.58 42.21
N ALA A 248 -35.44 9.26 43.35
CA ALA A 248 -36.08 9.37 44.66
C ALA A 248 -36.53 10.82 44.96
N SER A 249 -35.71 11.81 44.58
CA SER A 249 -36.06 13.23 44.73
C SER A 249 -37.31 13.58 43.92
N LYS A 250 -37.36 13.23 42.63
CA LYS A 250 -38.54 13.48 41.77
C LYS A 250 -39.78 12.70 42.24
N LEU A 251 -39.60 11.50 42.77
CA LEU A 251 -40.70 10.68 43.26
C LEU A 251 -41.27 11.23 44.57
N ALA A 252 -40.44 11.80 45.45
CA ALA A 252 -40.89 12.44 46.67
C ALA A 252 -41.86 13.60 46.38
N ASP A 253 -41.58 14.40 45.34
CA ASP A 253 -42.45 15.50 44.92
C ASP A 253 -43.73 15.02 44.23
N LEU A 254 -43.73 13.82 43.62
CA LEU A 254 -44.90 13.23 42.97
C LEU A 254 -45.85 12.55 43.97
N ILE A 255 -45.30 11.80 44.94
CA ILE A 255 -46.10 11.06 45.94
C ILE A 255 -46.72 12.03 46.96
N ILE A 256 -45.98 13.08 47.34
CA ILE A 256 -46.44 14.10 48.27
C ILE A 256 -46.22 15.47 47.60
N PRO A 257 -47.21 16.00 46.88
CA PRO A 257 -47.10 17.28 46.21
C PRO A 257 -46.75 18.43 47.18
N PRO A 258 -45.99 19.45 46.76
CA PRO A 258 -45.85 20.70 47.48
C PRO A 258 -47.22 21.27 47.88
N GLY A 259 -47.35 21.74 49.12
CA GLY A 259 -48.62 22.19 49.69
C GLY A 259 -49.43 21.08 50.37
N THR A 260 -49.04 19.81 50.26
CA THR A 260 -49.69 18.74 51.03
C THR A 260 -49.46 18.98 52.52
N ILE A 261 -50.56 19.04 53.27
CA ILE A 261 -50.55 19.19 54.72
C ILE A 261 -50.83 17.84 55.33
N VAL A 262 -49.94 17.40 56.21
CA VAL A 262 -50.12 16.16 56.97
C VAL A 262 -50.06 16.43 58.46
N PRO A 263 -50.85 15.69 59.25
CA PRO A 263 -50.57 15.60 60.67
C PRO A 263 -49.19 15.00 60.91
N PHE A 264 -48.45 15.58 61.84
CA PHE A 264 -47.10 15.18 62.20
C PHE A 264 -46.96 15.17 63.72
N TYR A 265 -46.55 14.01 64.23
CA TYR A 265 -46.31 13.75 65.63
C TYR A 265 -44.84 13.34 65.81
N ARG A 266 -44.13 13.98 66.74
CA ARG A 266 -42.78 13.60 67.13
C ARG A 266 -42.45 14.15 68.53
N ASP A 267 -41.64 13.42 69.28
CA ASP A 267 -41.24 13.77 70.65
C ASP A 267 -40.28 14.99 70.75
N ASN A 268 -39.77 15.52 69.64
CA ASN A 268 -38.89 16.70 69.59
C ASN A 268 -39.40 17.70 68.53
N TYR A 269 -39.90 18.84 69.01
CA TYR A 269 -40.68 19.82 68.24
C TYR A 269 -39.87 20.93 67.56
N ASN A 270 -38.54 20.84 67.54
CA ASN A 270 -37.71 21.98 67.14
C ASN A 270 -37.58 22.15 65.62
N ASN A 271 -37.76 21.11 64.80
CA ASN A 271 -37.69 21.24 63.35
C ASN A 271 -38.49 20.15 62.61
N PRO A 272 -39.26 20.50 61.56
CA PRO A 272 -39.88 19.52 60.69
C PRO A 272 -38.83 18.75 59.86
N PRO A 273 -39.18 17.57 59.29
CA PRO A 273 -38.28 16.82 58.41
C PRO A 273 -37.80 17.67 57.22
N PRO A 274 -36.62 17.38 56.64
CA PRO A 274 -36.15 18.07 55.44
C PRO A 274 -37.20 18.08 54.33
N GLY A 275 -37.45 19.26 53.74
CA GLY A 275 -38.49 19.46 52.73
C GLY A 275 -39.90 19.71 53.28
N TRP A 276 -40.07 19.81 54.60
CA TRP A 276 -41.33 20.17 55.24
C TRP A 276 -41.18 21.45 56.07
N VAL A 277 -42.26 22.18 56.26
CA VAL A 277 -42.33 23.38 57.12
C VAL A 277 -43.53 23.30 58.04
N TRP A 278 -43.51 24.04 59.16
CA TRP A 278 -44.68 24.15 60.03
C TRP A 278 -45.81 24.94 59.37
N CYS A 279 -47.05 24.50 59.60
CA CYS A 279 -48.26 25.28 59.31
C CYS A 279 -48.52 26.31 60.42
N ASP A 280 -47.68 27.33 60.54
CA ASP A 280 -47.71 28.35 61.59
C ASP A 280 -48.12 29.75 61.06
N GLY A 281 -48.62 29.82 59.82
CA GLY A 281 -48.97 31.08 59.18
C GLY A 281 -47.78 31.81 58.53
N ASN A 282 -46.56 31.31 58.68
CA ASN A 282 -45.36 31.90 58.10
C ASN A 282 -44.96 31.19 56.80
N ASN A 283 -44.10 31.84 56.01
CA ASN A 283 -43.56 31.28 54.76
C ASN A 283 -44.65 30.75 53.78
N GLY A 284 -45.84 31.35 53.79
CA GLY A 284 -46.96 30.97 52.92
C GLY A 284 -47.69 29.69 53.32
N THR A 285 -47.54 29.22 54.57
CA THR A 285 -48.33 28.09 55.10
C THR A 285 -49.61 28.61 55.78
N PRO A 286 -50.71 27.83 55.80
CA PRO A 286 -51.84 28.15 56.66
C PRO A 286 -51.42 28.08 58.14
N ASP A 287 -52.05 28.89 58.98
CA ASP A 287 -51.86 28.79 60.43
C ASP A 287 -52.78 27.70 61.02
N LEU A 288 -52.22 26.51 61.19
CA LEU A 288 -52.87 25.35 61.81
C LEU A 288 -52.24 24.95 63.15
N ASN A 289 -51.17 25.63 63.57
CA ASN A 289 -50.38 25.31 64.75
C ASN A 289 -50.41 26.39 65.84
N THR A 290 -50.94 27.59 65.58
CA THR A 290 -50.75 28.76 66.45
C THR A 290 -52.01 29.20 67.19
N ASN A 291 -52.95 28.28 67.49
CA ASN A 291 -54.11 28.67 68.28
C ASN A 291 -53.65 29.26 69.64
N ARG A 292 -54.19 30.43 69.95
CA ARG A 292 -53.84 31.23 71.13
C ARG A 292 -54.59 30.66 72.32
N ASN A 293 -53.88 29.98 73.21
CA ASN A 293 -54.06 29.94 74.69
C ASN A 293 -53.77 28.55 75.27
N GLY A 294 -52.52 28.11 75.15
CA GLY A 294 -52.03 26.89 75.81
C GLY A 294 -51.54 25.90 74.77
N HIS A 295 -50.24 25.66 74.80
CA HIS A 295 -49.68 24.46 74.21
C HIS A 295 -50.47 23.26 74.73
N ASP A 296 -50.82 22.38 73.81
CA ASP A 296 -51.63 21.19 74.00
C ASP A 296 -53.14 21.42 73.81
N SER A 297 -53.69 20.67 72.87
CA SER A 297 -55.12 20.50 72.70
C SER A 297 -55.72 19.73 73.88
N GLU A 298 -55.91 20.37 75.04
CA GLU A 298 -56.43 19.77 76.27
C GLU A 298 -57.90 19.29 76.24
N ALA A 299 -58.47 18.89 75.11
CA ALA A 299 -59.77 18.21 75.11
C ALA A 299 -59.92 17.25 73.92
N SER A 300 -59.86 15.97 74.24
CA SER A 300 -59.62 14.78 73.42
C SER A 300 -60.61 14.49 72.28
N LEU A 301 -60.11 13.87 71.18
CA LEU A 301 -60.80 12.79 70.47
C LEU A 301 -59.92 11.52 70.45
N ASN A 302 -60.48 10.41 70.94
CA ASN A 302 -59.85 9.10 70.91
C ASN A 302 -60.30 8.33 69.66
N LEU A 303 -59.41 8.14 68.68
CA LEU A 303 -59.67 7.38 67.44
C LEU A 303 -59.44 5.87 67.71
N ILE A 304 -60.22 5.36 68.69
CA ILE A 304 -60.31 4.01 69.28
C ILE A 304 -58.98 3.30 69.61
N SER A 305 -58.65 3.21 70.90
CA SER A 305 -58.02 2.01 71.46
C SER A 305 -58.25 1.80 72.97
N GLY A 306 -58.79 0.62 73.33
CA GLY A 306 -58.16 -0.26 74.32
C GLY A 306 -58.39 -0.07 75.83
N HIS A 307 -59.63 -0.10 76.33
CA HIS A 307 -59.94 -0.65 77.67
C HIS A 307 -61.42 -1.08 77.75
N LEU A 308 -61.75 -2.00 78.66
CA LEU A 308 -62.99 -2.81 78.65
C LEU A 308 -64.34 -2.06 78.81
N ASN A 309 -64.35 -0.73 78.89
CA ASN A 309 -65.58 0.06 78.96
C ASN A 309 -65.76 0.90 77.69
N LYS A 310 -66.80 0.57 76.92
CA LYS A 310 -67.27 1.39 75.79
C LYS A 310 -68.34 2.35 76.30
N GLU A 311 -68.03 3.64 76.36
CA GLU A 311 -69.07 4.66 76.49
C GLU A 311 -69.44 5.21 75.11
N THR A 312 -70.73 5.29 74.84
CA THR A 312 -71.28 5.79 73.56
C THR A 312 -71.95 7.12 73.85
N ASN A 313 -71.41 8.21 73.30
CA ASN A 313 -72.03 9.53 73.42
C ASN A 313 -72.65 9.94 72.07
N TYR A 314 -73.94 10.24 72.11
CA TYR A 314 -74.71 10.68 70.94
C TYR A 314 -74.76 12.21 70.89
N TRP A 315 -74.22 12.80 69.81
CA TRP A 315 -74.25 14.24 69.60
C TRP A 315 -75.23 14.56 68.45
N GLN A 316 -76.32 15.25 68.77
CA GLN A 316 -77.24 15.80 67.76
C GLN A 316 -76.71 17.15 67.30
N LEU A 317 -76.20 17.22 66.06
CA LEU A 317 -75.78 18.48 65.45
C LEU A 317 -76.98 19.22 64.84
N GLY A 318 -77.18 20.47 65.23
CA GLY A 318 -78.12 21.37 64.57
C GLY A 318 -77.65 21.81 63.18
N TYR A 319 -78.58 22.30 62.35
CA TYR A 319 -78.30 22.75 60.99
C TYR A 319 -77.20 23.83 60.96
N GLY A 320 -76.14 23.62 60.19
CA GLY A 320 -74.98 24.51 60.07
C GLY A 320 -73.85 24.29 61.09
N LYS A 321 -73.97 23.32 62.01
CA LYS A 321 -72.88 22.95 62.94
C LYS A 321 -72.06 21.77 62.40
N HIS A 322 -70.77 21.75 62.72
CA HIS A 322 -69.85 20.65 62.41
C HIS A 322 -69.28 20.05 63.70
N VAL A 323 -68.90 18.75 63.67
CA VAL A 323 -68.08 18.16 64.73
C VAL A 323 -66.65 18.69 64.54
N ALA A 324 -66.08 19.31 65.57
CA ALA A 324 -64.66 19.64 65.63
C ALA A 324 -63.97 18.63 66.57
N THR A 325 -62.91 17.99 66.10
CA THR A 325 -62.19 16.94 66.83
C THR A 325 -60.76 17.40 67.08
N ASN A 326 -60.30 17.41 68.34
CA ASN A 326 -58.98 17.91 68.72
C ASN A 326 -58.04 16.76 69.09
N ILE A 327 -56.88 16.66 68.46
CA ILE A 327 -55.95 15.52 68.58
C ILE A 327 -54.67 15.99 69.30
N TYR A 328 -54.43 15.43 70.50
CA TYR A 328 -53.30 15.74 71.38
C TYR A 328 -51.95 15.54 70.71
N TYR A 329 -51.05 16.53 70.86
CA TYR A 329 -49.69 16.55 70.33
C TYR A 329 -49.54 16.47 68.79
N MET A 330 -50.61 16.65 68.05
CA MET A 330 -50.56 16.64 66.59
C MET A 330 -50.34 18.05 66.07
N ARG A 331 -49.22 18.27 65.39
CA ARG A 331 -48.96 19.51 64.64
C ARG A 331 -49.10 19.24 63.16
N TYR A 332 -49.36 20.27 62.39
CA TYR A 332 -49.46 20.16 60.94
C TYR A 332 -48.19 20.69 60.30
N ILE A 333 -47.63 19.90 59.39
CA ILE A 333 -46.54 20.33 58.53
C ILE A 333 -47.02 20.34 57.09
N MET A 334 -46.48 21.25 56.30
CA MET A 334 -46.74 21.35 54.87
C MET A 334 -45.48 20.99 54.10
N LYS A 335 -45.63 20.15 53.08
CA LYS A 335 -44.56 19.85 52.13
C LYS A 335 -44.20 21.12 51.37
N LYS A 336 -42.91 21.48 51.34
CA LYS A 336 -42.37 22.50 50.44
C LYS A 336 -42.03 21.93 49.09
#